data_AF-X0YN62-F1
#
_entry.id   AF-X0YN62-F1
#
_cell.length_a   1.000
_cell.length_b   1.000
_cell.length_c   1.000
_cell.angle_alpha   90.00
_cell.angle_beta   90.00
_cell.angle_gamma   90.00
#
_symmetry.space_group_name_H-M   'P 1'
#
loop_
_entity.id
_entity.type
_entity.pdbx_description
1 polymer ?
#
loop_
_entity_poly.entity_id
_entity_poly.type
_entity_poly.pdbx_seq_one_letter_code
_entity_poly.pdbx_strand_id
1 'polypeptide(L)' 'FSRRAAGRIEITLDRMAHASELIDFVKHSGLPFREVPVRIRYTDYSMAKGQPSRNALRIVFHYLVGRVMR' A
#
# COMPACT_ATOMS: atom_id res chain seq x y z
N PHE A 1 6.74 -16.84 7.66
CA PHE A 1 5.86 -16.64 6.49
C PHE A 1 4.78 -17.72 6.48
N SER A 2 3.53 -17.39 6.16
CA SER A 2 2.40 -18.35 6.20
C SER A 2 1.63 -18.33 4.88
N ARG A 3 1.46 -19.51 4.26
CA ARG A 3 0.64 -19.69 3.05
C ARG A 3 -0.79 -19.19 3.26
N ARG A 4 -1.34 -19.41 4.46
CA ARG A 4 -2.69 -18.96 4.84
C ARG A 4 -2.82 -17.44 4.83
N ALA A 5 -1.79 -16.72 5.29
CA ALA A 5 -1.79 -15.26 5.28
C ALA A 5 -1.68 -14.73 3.84
N ALA A 6 -0.75 -15.29 3.05
CA ALA A 6 -0.55 -14.88 1.66
C ALA A 6 -1.80 -15.11 0.79
N GLY A 7 -2.52 -16.22 0.98
CA GLY A 7 -3.75 -16.50 0.23
C GLY A 7 -4.96 -15.63 0.63
N ARG A 8 -4.85 -14.80 1.67
CA ARG A 8 -5.90 -13.83 2.06
C ARG A 8 -5.62 -12.42 1.56
N ILE A 9 -4.41 -12.14 1.09
CA ILE A 9 -4.04 -10.82 0.60
C ILE A 9 -4.48 -10.74 -0.87
N GLU A 10 -5.47 -9.90 -1.14
CA GLU A 10 -5.88 -9.53 -2.48
C GLU A 10 -5.52 -8.05 -2.67
N ILE A 11 -4.73 -7.74 -3.70
CA ILE A 11 -4.31 -6.38 -4.02
C ILE A 11 -5.06 -5.98 -5.28
N THR A 12 -5.91 -4.98 -5.16
CA THR A 12 -6.79 -4.50 -6.24
C THR A 12 -6.45 -3.08 -6.66
N LEU A 13 -5.72 -2.33 -5.82
CA LEU A 13 -5.41 -0.94 -6.08
C LEU A 13 -4.11 -0.75 -6.86
N ASP A 14 -4.20 -0.01 -7.96
CA ASP A 14 -3.10 0.18 -8.89
C ASP A 14 -2.00 1.16 -8.38
N ARG A 15 -0.80 0.96 -8.92
CA ARG A 15 0.36 1.88 -8.82
C ARG A 15 0.82 2.17 -7.39
N MET A 16 0.44 3.30 -6.81
CA MET A 16 0.95 3.75 -5.49
C MET A 16 -0.05 3.49 -4.37
N ALA A 17 -1.28 3.07 -4.70
CA ALA A 17 -2.34 2.87 -3.73
C ALA A 17 -2.30 1.49 -3.04
N HIS A 18 -1.63 0.49 -3.63
CA HIS A 18 -1.50 -0.86 -3.04
C HIS A 18 -0.83 -0.87 -1.66
N ALA A 19 0.10 0.06 -1.38
CA ALA A 19 0.75 0.13 -0.08
C ALA A 19 -0.24 0.47 1.03
N SER A 20 -1.18 1.40 0.76
CA SER A 20 -2.25 1.74 1.68
C SER A 20 -3.22 0.57 1.88
N GLU A 21 -3.55 -0.15 0.80
CA GLU A 21 -4.38 -1.36 0.87
C GLU A 21 -3.80 -2.42 1.81
N LEU A 22 -2.49 -2.59 1.76
CA LEU A 22 -1.77 -3.57 2.59
C LEU A 22 -1.83 -3.19 4.08
N ILE A 23 -1.77 -1.90 4.40
CA ILE A 23 -1.93 -1.39 5.77
C ILE A 23 -3.36 -1.64 6.26
N ASP A 24 -4.37 -1.36 5.43
CA ASP A 24 -5.76 -1.62 5.79
C ASP A 24 -6.04 -3.11 5.96
N PHE A 25 -5.48 -3.95 5.09
CA PHE A 25 -5.58 -5.40 5.22
C PHE A 25 -4.99 -5.85 6.55
N VAL A 26 -3.79 -5.41 6.91
CA VAL A 26 -3.17 -5.77 8.20
C VAL A 26 -4.08 -5.35 9.37
N LYS A 27 -4.67 -4.15 9.30
CA LYS A 27 -5.60 -3.64 10.32
C LYS A 27 -6.86 -4.48 10.47
N HIS A 28 -7.45 -4.99 9.39
CA HIS A 28 -8.73 -5.72 9.41
C HIS A 28 -8.59 -7.26 9.39
N SER A 29 -7.42 -7.80 9.05
CA SER A 29 -7.22 -9.24 8.84
C SER A 29 -7.23 -10.08 10.12
N GLY A 30 -6.99 -9.46 11.28
CA GLY A 30 -6.81 -10.16 12.57
C GLY A 30 -5.61 -11.10 12.60
N LEU A 31 -4.70 -11.00 11.62
CA LEU A 31 -3.50 -11.83 11.55
C LEU A 31 -2.41 -11.26 12.47
N PRO A 32 -1.60 -12.12 13.12
CA PRO A 32 -0.47 -11.66 13.91
C PRO A 32 0.55 -10.99 12.97
N PHE A 33 0.93 -9.75 13.30
CA PHE A 33 1.93 -8.99 12.57
C PHE A 33 2.93 -8.36 13.55
N ARG A 34 4.09 -7.98 13.03
CA ARG A 34 5.10 -7.20 13.74
C ARG A 34 5.70 -6.19 12.76
N GLU A 35 6.02 -5.00 13.25
CA GLU A 35 6.80 -4.04 12.47
C GLU A 35 8.28 -4.41 12.50
N VAL A 36 8.95 -4.24 11.36
CA VAL A 36 10.39 -4.48 11.23
C VAL A 36 11.01 -3.20 10.71
N PRO A 37 11.92 -2.55 11.46
CA PRO A 37 12.57 -1.34 10.99
C PRO A 37 13.46 -1.64 9.79
N VAL A 38 13.36 -0.82 8.75
CA VAL A 38 14.16 -0.94 7.53
C VAL A 38 14.75 0.40 7.15
N ARG A 39 15.92 0.37 6.50
CA ARG A 39 16.55 1.56 5.92
C ARG A 39 16.21 1.60 4.42
N ILE A 40 15.41 2.58 4.01
CA ILE A 40 15.08 2.79 2.60
C ILE A 40 16.29 3.43 1.91
N ARG A 41 16.87 2.76 0.91
CA ARG A 41 17.94 3.32 0.09
C ARG A 41 17.34 3.93 -1.18
N TYR A 42 17.30 5.25 -1.21
CA TYR A 42 17.00 5.98 -2.44
C TYR A 42 18.26 6.04 -3.31
N THR A 43 18.12 5.70 -4.59
CA THR A 43 19.15 5.86 -5.63
C THR A 43 18.70 6.93 -6.61
N ASP A 44 19.61 7.46 -7.43
CA ASP A 44 19.26 8.43 -8.47
C ASP A 44 18.19 7.89 -9.42
N TYR A 45 18.26 6.60 -9.75
CA TYR A 45 17.20 5.90 -10.50
C TYR A 45 15.86 5.91 -9.74
N SER A 46 15.85 5.55 -8.46
CA SER A 46 14.63 5.54 -7.64
C SER A 46 14.01 6.92 -7.48
N MET A 47 14.85 7.95 -7.34
CA MET A 47 14.43 9.35 -7.24
C MET A 47 13.85 9.87 -8.57
N ALA A 48 14.46 9.50 -9.69
CA ALA A 48 13.96 9.86 -11.02
C ALA A 48 12.59 9.20 -11.33
N LYS A 49 12.27 8.08 -10.69
CA LYS A 49 10.94 7.43 -10.76
C LYS A 49 9.90 8.04 -9.80
N GLY A 50 10.29 9.03 -8.99
CA GLY A 50 9.39 9.74 -8.09
C GLY A 50 8.25 10.42 -8.84
N GLN A 51 7.03 10.31 -8.33
CA GLN A 51 5.87 10.98 -8.93
C GLN A 51 5.74 12.41 -8.40
N PRO A 52 5.36 13.39 -9.24
CA PRO A 52 5.05 14.74 -8.79
C PRO A 52 3.89 14.71 -7.78
N SER A 53 3.96 15.57 -6.76
CA SER A 53 3.01 15.65 -5.63
C SER A 53 1.54 15.82 -6.02
N ARG A 54 1.24 16.27 -7.25
CA ARG A 54 -0.13 16.31 -7.81
C ARG A 54 -0.77 14.93 -7.98
N ASN A 55 0.02 13.87 -8.21
CA ASN A 55 -0.51 12.50 -8.28
C ASN A 55 -0.93 11.97 -6.90
N ALA A 56 -0.33 12.46 -5.80
CA ALA A 56 -0.69 12.05 -4.45
C ALA A 56 -2.14 12.40 -4.11
N LEU A 57 -2.61 13.59 -4.52
CA LEU A 57 -4.02 13.99 -4.35
C LEU A 57 -4.99 13.07 -5.10
N ARG A 58 -4.65 12.66 -6.32
CA ARG A 58 -5.46 11.71 -7.10
C ARG A 58 -5.55 10.34 -6.43
N ILE A 59 -4.45 9.87 -5.83
CA ILE A 59 -4.41 8.59 -5.10
C ILE A 59 -5.32 8.64 -3.86
N VAL A 60 -5.22 9.72 -3.06
CA VAL A 60 -6.08 9.91 -1.88
C VAL A 60 -7.55 9.96 -2.27
N PHE A 61 -7.90 10.69 -3.33
CA PHE A 61 -9.27 10.77 -3.82
C PHE A 61 -9.80 9.40 -4.28
N HIS A 62 -9.02 8.67 -5.08
CA HIS A 62 -9.41 7.35 -5.58
C HIS A 62 -9.60 6.34 -4.44
N TYR A 63 -8.73 6.39 -3.42
CA TYR A 63 -8.84 5.57 -2.22
C TYR A 63 -10.08 5.91 -1.38
N LEU A 64 -10.37 7.21 -1.15
CA LEU A 64 -11.55 7.64 -0.40
C LEU A 64 -12.86 7.27 -1.11
N VAL A 65 -12.94 7.49 -2.43
CA VAL A 65 -14.13 7.12 -3.22
C VAL A 65 -14.34 5.60 -3.22
N GLY A 66 -13.28 4.82 -3.39
CA GLY A 66 -13.35 3.36 -3.31
C GLY A 66 -13.79 2.83 -1.93
N ARG A 67 -13.54 3.60 -0.86
CA ARG A 67 -13.97 3.26 0.51
C ARG A 67 -15.44 3.62 0.80
N VAL A 68 -16.01 4.59 0.09
CA VAL A 68 -17.40 5.04 0.28
C VAL A 68 -18.38 4.27 -0.62
N MET A 69 -17.92 3.78 -1.76
CA MET A 69 -18.73 2.99 -2.70
C MET A 69 -18.71 1.47 -2.41
N ARG A 70 -18.25 1.06 -1.24
CA ARG A 70 -18.17 -0.35 -0.81
C ARG A 70 -19.02 -0.60 0.43
#